data_AF-A0A8B8HJD5-F1
#
_entry.id   AF-A0A8B8HJD5-F1
#
_cell.length_a   1.000
_cell.length_b   1.000
_cell.length_c   1.000
_cell.angle_alpha   90.00
_cell.angle_beta   90.00
_cell.angle_gamma   90.00
#
_symmetry.space_group_name_H-M   'P 1'
#
loop_
_entity.id
_entity.type
_entity.pdbx_description
1 polymer ?
#
loop_
_entity_poly.entity_id
_entity_poly.type
_entity_poly.pdbx_seq_one_letter_code
_entity_poly.pdbx_strand_id
1 'polypeptide(L)'
;MPTQARCDRVPPADGAWGALDLRVLQEDDLPLDPREWCRAQVGAWVSRRGGLPERFPMNGKALCLMSRDMFAARVPRLGHALHQDFRRRLAKALALQELIEKLSSK
;
A
#
# COMPACT_ATOMS: atom_id res chain seq x y z
N MET A 1 30.27 -0.24 -27.52
CA MET A 1 30.08 0.76 -26.44
C MET A 1 29.08 0.17 -25.45
N PRO A 2 29.44 -0.05 -24.18
CA PRO A 2 28.48 -0.55 -23.21
C PRO A 2 27.52 0.59 -22.85
N THR A 3 26.23 0.40 -23.13
CA THR A 3 25.14 1.25 -22.66
C THR A 3 25.15 1.21 -21.13
N GLN A 4 25.58 2.30 -20.51
CA GLN A 4 25.45 2.50 -19.07
C GLN A 4 23.96 2.43 -18.73
N ALA A 5 23.54 1.30 -18.15
CA ALA A 5 22.25 1.22 -17.49
C ALA A 5 22.24 2.31 -16.42
N ARG A 6 21.35 3.29 -16.58
CA ARG A 6 21.18 4.39 -15.63
C ARG A 6 20.73 3.76 -14.31
N CYS A 7 21.65 3.63 -13.36
CA CYS A 7 21.29 3.19 -12.02
C CYS A 7 20.50 4.34 -11.38
N ASP A 8 19.18 4.21 -11.26
CA ASP A 8 18.28 5.22 -10.67
C ASP A 8 18.59 5.57 -9.20
N ARG A 9 19.57 4.89 -8.58
CA ARG A 9 20.08 5.16 -7.24
C ARG A 9 21.17 6.23 -7.16
N VAL A 10 21.71 6.71 -8.29
CA VAL A 10 22.75 7.76 -8.26
C VAL A 10 22.05 9.11 -8.16
N PRO A 11 22.33 9.91 -7.10
CA PRO A 11 21.83 11.26 -7.00
C PRO A 11 22.19 12.06 -8.27
N PRO A 12 21.30 12.92 -8.78
CA PRO A 12 21.61 13.80 -9.90
C PRO A 12 22.90 14.58 -9.61
N ALA A 13 23.84 14.58 -10.57
CA ALA A 13 25.14 15.25 -10.41
C ALA A 13 25.01 16.78 -10.27
N ASP A 14 23.90 17.34 -10.77
CA ASP A 14 23.52 18.75 -10.65
C ASP A 14 22.74 19.06 -9.36
N GLY A 15 22.47 18.06 -8.52
CA GLY A 15 21.71 18.20 -7.27
C GLY A 15 20.21 18.45 -7.47
N ALA A 16 19.72 18.49 -8.72
CA ALA A 16 18.33 18.76 -9.03
C ALA A 16 17.52 17.46 -9.00
N TRP A 17 16.87 17.19 -7.86
CA TRP A 17 15.87 16.12 -7.78
C TRP A 17 14.64 16.51 -8.59
N GLY A 18 14.27 15.69 -9.56
CA GLY A 18 12.99 15.85 -10.28
C GLY A 18 11.79 15.63 -9.36
N ALA A 19 10.58 15.91 -9.86
CA ALA A 19 9.35 15.65 -9.12
C ALA A 19 9.26 14.16 -8.73
N LEU A 20 8.92 13.89 -7.48
CA LEU A 20 8.76 12.52 -6.98
C LEU A 20 7.48 11.91 -7.56
N ASP A 21 7.63 10.82 -8.33
CA ASP A 21 6.49 10.05 -8.81
C ASP A 21 5.99 9.08 -7.73
N LEU A 22 4.90 9.45 -7.05
CA LEU A 22 4.29 8.63 -6.01
C LEU A 22 3.71 7.30 -6.53
N ARG A 23 3.52 7.14 -7.85
CA ARG A 23 3.08 5.86 -8.44
C ARG A 23 4.09 4.75 -8.21
N VAL A 24 5.37 5.08 -7.99
CA VAL A 24 6.40 4.10 -7.60
C VAL A 24 6.07 3.40 -6.28
N LEU A 25 5.26 4.03 -5.41
CA LEU A 25 4.80 3.42 -4.16
C LEU A 25 3.54 2.56 -4.34
N GLN A 26 2.82 2.70 -5.46
CA GLN A 26 1.65 1.89 -5.77
C GLN A 26 2.10 0.49 -6.18
N GLU A 27 1.68 -0.50 -5.40
CA GLU A 27 2.00 -1.92 -5.63
C GLU A 27 1.05 -2.58 -6.65
N ASP A 28 -0.13 -2.00 -6.86
CA ASP A 28 -1.19 -2.45 -7.78
C ASP A 28 -2.13 -1.28 -8.12
N ASP A 29 -3.20 -1.55 -8.89
CA ASP A 29 -4.19 -0.56 -9.34
C ASP A 29 -5.11 -0.04 -8.21
N LEU A 30 -4.77 -0.29 -6.95
CA LEU A 30 -5.52 0.18 -5.80
C LEU A 30 -5.02 1.56 -5.36
N PRO A 31 -5.87 2.36 -4.71
CA PRO A 31 -5.44 3.59 -4.06
C PRO A 31 -4.30 3.30 -3.08
N LEU A 32 -3.33 4.23 -3.02
CA LEU A 32 -2.15 4.09 -2.17
C LEU A 32 -2.52 3.96 -0.69
N ASP A 33 -3.55 4.71 -0.26
CA ASP A 33 -4.08 4.65 1.10
C ASP A 33 -5.21 3.61 1.21
N PRO A 34 -5.00 2.52 1.98
CA PRO A 34 -6.05 1.54 2.20
C PRO A 34 -7.30 2.09 2.87
N ARG A 35 -7.24 3.24 3.56
CA ARG A 35 -8.43 3.89 4.18
C ARG A 35 -9.42 4.42 3.14
N GLU A 36 -8.98 4.62 1.90
CA GLU A 36 -9.81 5.07 0.79
C GLU A 36 -10.48 3.89 0.05
N TRP A 37 -10.09 2.65 0.35
CA TRP A 37 -10.62 1.51 -0.38
C TRP A 37 -12.11 1.32 -0.15
N CYS A 38 -12.85 1.26 -1.25
CA CYS A 38 -14.24 0.81 -1.25
C CYS A 38 -14.32 -0.72 -1.09
N ARG A 39 -15.54 -1.25 -0.90
CA ARG A 39 -15.76 -2.70 -0.76
C ARG A 39 -15.26 -3.50 -1.98
N ALA A 40 -15.43 -2.97 -3.19
CA ALA A 40 -14.97 -3.65 -4.40
C ALA A 40 -13.44 -3.73 -4.47
N GLN A 41 -12.74 -2.66 -4.07
CA GLN A 41 -11.28 -2.60 -4.01
C GLN A 41 -10.72 -3.56 -2.95
N VAL A 42 -11.38 -3.68 -1.79
CA VAL A 42 -11.07 -4.72 -0.79
C VAL A 42 -11.21 -6.12 -1.39
N GLY A 43 -12.30 -6.39 -2.09
CA GLY A 43 -12.51 -7.68 -2.75
C GLY A 43 -11.42 -8.00 -3.77
N ALA A 44 -11.05 -7.03 -4.62
CA ALA A 44 -9.96 -7.18 -5.57
C ALA A 44 -8.61 -7.43 -4.88
N TRP A 45 -8.30 -6.68 -3.82
CA TRP A 45 -7.10 -6.84 -3.01
C TRP A 45 -6.97 -8.26 -2.42
N VAL A 46 -8.05 -8.77 -1.83
CA VAL A 46 -8.12 -10.13 -1.25
C VAL A 46 -7.96 -11.20 -2.34
N SER A 47 -8.67 -11.05 -3.47
CA SER A 47 -8.63 -12.01 -4.59
C SER A 47 -7.21 -12.17 -5.14
N ARG A 48 -6.51 -11.05 -5.39
CA ARG A 48 -5.14 -11.04 -5.93
C ARG A 48 -4.13 -11.75 -5.00
N ARG A 49 -4.48 -11.95 -3.73
CA ARG A 49 -3.65 -12.60 -2.71
C ARG A 49 -4.13 -14.01 -2.35
N GLY A 50 -4.99 -14.61 -3.16
CA GLY A 50 -5.49 -15.97 -2.97
C GLY A 50 -6.56 -16.10 -1.88
N GLY A 51 -7.13 -14.99 -1.41
CA GLY A 51 -8.25 -15.00 -0.47
C GLY A 51 -9.60 -14.96 -1.18
N LEU A 52 -10.66 -15.14 -0.39
CA LEU A 52 -12.05 -15.08 -0.84
C LEU A 52 -12.70 -13.73 -0.49
N PRO A 53 -13.10 -12.89 -1.46
CA PRO A 53 -13.70 -11.56 -1.23
C PRO A 53 -14.91 -11.54 -0.30
N GLU A 54 -15.76 -12.56 -0.40
CA GLU A 54 -16.96 -12.72 0.41
C GLU A 54 -16.67 -12.85 1.90
N ARG A 55 -15.43 -13.22 2.27
CA ARG A 55 -14.97 -13.23 3.66
C ARG A 55 -14.75 -11.82 4.21
N PHE A 56 -14.63 -10.79 3.39
CA PHE A 56 -14.42 -9.40 3.80
C PHE A 56 -15.44 -8.45 3.15
N PRO A 57 -16.74 -8.53 3.52
CA PRO A 57 -17.80 -7.71 2.93
C PRO A 57 -17.79 -6.28 3.50
N MET A 58 -16.67 -5.58 3.41
CA MET A 58 -16.44 -4.29 4.06
C MET A 58 -15.45 -3.42 3.26
N ASN A 59 -15.35 -2.14 3.63
CA ASN A 59 -14.41 -1.19 3.04
C ASN A 59 -13.06 -1.17 3.80
N GLY A 60 -12.12 -0.38 3.31
CA GLY A 60 -10.80 -0.23 3.91
C GLY A 60 -10.80 0.33 5.33
N LYS A 61 -11.74 1.25 5.65
CA LYS A 61 -11.88 1.79 7.01
C LYS A 61 -12.27 0.72 8.02
N ALA A 62 -13.18 -0.18 7.65
CA ALA A 62 -13.54 -1.32 8.49
C ALA A 62 -12.37 -2.31 8.64
N LEU A 63 -11.59 -2.55 7.58
CA LEU A 63 -10.37 -3.37 7.66
C LEU A 63 -9.33 -2.80 8.62
N CYS A 64 -9.22 -1.48 8.76
CA CYS A 64 -8.33 -0.85 9.75
C CYS A 64 -8.63 -1.26 11.20
N LEU A 65 -9.88 -1.63 11.50
CA LEU A 65 -10.32 -2.06 12.83
C LEU A 65 -10.09 -3.56 13.07
N MET A 66 -9.72 -4.31 12.03
CA MET A 66 -9.52 -5.74 12.13
C MET A 66 -8.16 -6.09 12.70
N SER A 67 -8.15 -6.97 13.70
CA SER A 67 -6.93 -7.55 14.26
C SER A 67 -6.43 -8.70 13.40
N ARG A 68 -5.16 -9.05 13.56
CA ARG A 68 -4.54 -10.23 12.94
C ARG A 68 -5.39 -11.49 13.11
N ASP A 69 -5.92 -11.72 14.32
CA ASP A 69 -6.66 -12.93 14.64
C ASP A 69 -8.04 -12.94 13.95
N MET A 70 -8.67 -11.77 13.77
CA MET A 70 -9.90 -11.68 12.98
C MET A 70 -9.67 -12.00 11.50
N PHE A 71 -8.51 -11.65 10.93
CA PHE A 71 -8.13 -12.09 9.59
C PHE A 71 -7.92 -13.61 9.54
N ALA A 72 -7.21 -14.18 10.53
CA ALA A 72 -6.96 -15.62 10.63
C ALA A 72 -8.26 -16.43 10.74
N ALA A 73 -9.22 -15.96 11.54
CA ALA A 73 -10.53 -16.59 11.68
C ALA A 73 -11.31 -16.63 10.35
N ARG A 74 -11.16 -15.61 9.50
CA ARG A 74 -11.83 -15.53 8.19
C ARG A 74 -11.10 -16.33 7.10
N VAL A 75 -9.78 -16.37 7.16
CA VAL A 75 -8.93 -17.06 6.17
C VAL A 75 -7.80 -17.80 6.91
N PRO A 76 -8.01 -19.04 7.37
CA PRO A 76 -7.06 -19.73 8.26
C PRO A 76 -5.64 -19.88 7.70
N ARG A 77 -5.49 -20.06 6.39
CA ARG A 77 -4.19 -20.28 5.74
C ARG A 77 -3.45 -18.99 5.38
N LEU A 78 -4.17 -17.92 5.05
CA LEU A 78 -3.59 -16.69 4.47
C LEU A 78 -3.87 -15.43 5.29
N GLY A 79 -4.68 -15.51 6.34
CA GLY A 79 -5.15 -14.37 7.12
C GLY A 79 -4.01 -13.56 7.72
N HIS A 80 -2.96 -14.23 8.22
CA HIS A 80 -1.78 -13.54 8.75
C HIS A 80 -1.04 -12.74 7.67
N ALA A 81 -0.85 -13.32 6.48
CA ALA A 81 -0.20 -12.67 5.36
C ALA A 81 -1.03 -11.49 4.82
N LEU A 82 -2.36 -11.66 4.73
CA LEU A 82 -3.29 -10.60 4.34
C LEU A 82 -3.23 -9.43 5.34
N HIS A 83 -3.28 -9.71 6.64
CA HIS A 83 -3.17 -8.67 7.67
C HIS A 83 -1.82 -7.93 7.57
N GLN A 84 -0.71 -8.66 7.42
CA GLN A 84 0.62 -8.07 7.30
C GLN A 84 0.74 -7.16 6.06
N ASP A 85 0.22 -7.61 4.91
CA ASP A 85 0.20 -6.82 3.68
C ASP A 85 -0.62 -5.52 3.85
N PHE A 86 -1.83 -5.64 4.41
CA PHE A 86 -2.69 -4.50 4.68
C PHE A 86 -2.02 -3.49 5.62
N ARG A 87 -1.43 -3.97 6.73
CA ARG A 87 -0.73 -3.11 7.70
C ARG A 87 0.48 -2.42 7.09
N ARG A 88 1.23 -3.11 6.21
CA ARG A 88 2.36 -2.51 5.49
C ARG A 88 1.90 -1.35 4.61
N ARG A 89 0.81 -1.53 3.84
CA ARG A 89 0.24 -0.47 2.99
C ARG A 89 -0.29 0.70 3.80
N LEU A 90 -1.00 0.42 4.89
CA LEU A 90 -1.49 1.45 5.80
C LEU A 90 -0.36 2.26 6.43
N ALA A 91 0.71 1.60 6.88
CA ALA A 91 1.88 2.28 7.45
C ALA A 91 2.55 3.21 6.43
N LYS A 92 2.71 2.78 5.17
CA LYS A 92 3.23 3.62 4.08
C LYS A 92 2.36 4.86 3.87
N ALA A 93 1.04 4.69 3.81
CA ALA A 93 0.10 5.79 3.61
C ALA A 93 0.15 6.81 4.76
N LEU A 94 0.21 6.35 6.01
CA LEU A 94 0.33 7.22 7.18
C LEU A 94 1.67 7.99 7.20
N ALA A 95 2.78 7.33 6.87
CA ALA A 95 4.08 7.98 6.80
C ALA A 95 4.13 9.05 5.69
N LEU A 96 3.49 8.78 4.54
CA LEU A 96 3.37 9.76 3.47
C LEU A 96 2.50 10.94 3.88
N GLN A 97 1.37 10.69 4.54
CA GLN A 97 0.51 11.75 5.06
C GLN A 97 1.29 12.65 6.03
N GLU A 98 1.99 12.06 7.00
CA GLU A 98 2.82 12.79 7.96
C GLU A 98 3.91 13.63 7.28
N LEU A 99 4.53 13.08 6.23
CA LEU A 99 5.53 13.82 5.44
C LEU A 99 4.90 15.02 4.74
N ILE A 100 3.74 14.84 4.09
CA ILE A 100 3.03 15.94 3.40
C ILE A 100 2.65 17.03 4.41
N GLU A 101 2.08 16.65 5.56
CA GLU A 101 1.71 17.60 6.61
C GLU A 101 2.91 18.43 7.11
N LYS A 102 4.07 17.78 7.32
CA LYS A 102 5.31 18.46 7.71
C LYS A 102 5.84 19.41 6.63
N LEU A 103 5.64 19.09 5.36
CA LEU A 103 6.04 19.94 4.25
C LEU A 103 5.09 21.12 4.06
N SER A 104 3.78 20.93 4.27
CA SER A 104 2.78 21.99 4.18
C SER A 104 2.76 22.94 5.37
N SER A 105 3.30 22.52 6.51
CA SER A 105 3.42 23.37 7.71
C SER A 105 4.65 24.30 7.69
N LYS A 106 5.43 24.32 6.61
CA LYS A 106 6.54 25.25 6.37
C LYS A 106 6.15 26.27 5.30
#